data_AF-A0A7W1I4A3-F1
#
_entry.id   AF-A0A7W1I4A3-F1
#
_cell.length_a   1.000
_cell.length_b   1.000
_cell.length_c   1.000
_cell.angle_alpha   90.00
_cell.angle_beta   90.00
_cell.angle_gamma   90.00
#
_symmetry.space_group_name_H-M   'P 1'
#
loop_
_entity.id
_entity.type
_entity.pdbx_description
1 polymer ?
#
loop_
_entity_poly.entity_id
_entity_poly.type
_entity_poly.pdbx_seq_one_letter_code
_entity_poly.pdbx_strand_id
1 'polypeptide(L)'
;MTELQLLIAPSLLTIVGLLTIFLVPRGDVQWSWSDIWVSLAYVALVGTISLSFSLFGFRGDQVLLPLTITLSGLGLLMVQRLHPVLAARDSVYSNLALKQLIYLGAGLVVLWASVVMFRQIDWLRRFKYTWLALSLALVAITFFFGQEINGARLWLKVGPFQAQPSEIVKITLVTYLAAYLDDKRDLVGSSWRIGWLRLPPIPYLLPMVLMAVACFGILIVQNDLGTALLFFGVFLAMLYVASGRMIYVIVGLVSFGAACWAAYGLFARIDIRVQNWLDPWQDPLASGYQQVQSDYALASGGLFGSGLGKGEPYHIPEVQTDFIFSAMGEELGLAGAVALLALYLLLVMRGFTIALRTTDGFGRLVAVGFSTTLGLQ
;
A
#
# COMPACT_ATOMS: atom_id res chain seq x y z
N MET A 1 13.43 -0.83 -25.82
CA MET A 1 12.84 -1.98 -26.56
C MET A 1 12.23 -3.00 -25.60
N THR A 2 12.94 -3.44 -24.57
CA THR A 2 12.47 -4.39 -23.54
C THR A 2 11.28 -3.91 -22.70
N GLU A 3 11.24 -2.66 -22.24
CA GLU A 3 10.14 -2.13 -21.42
C GLU A 3 8.79 -2.11 -22.15
N LEU A 4 8.77 -1.59 -23.39
CA LEU A 4 7.56 -1.54 -24.23
C LEU A 4 7.03 -2.95 -24.51
N GLN A 5 7.91 -3.93 -24.73
CA GLN A 5 7.53 -5.33 -24.93
C GLN A 5 6.89 -5.94 -23.68
N LEU A 6 7.40 -5.60 -22.49
CA LEU A 6 6.83 -6.06 -21.22
C LEU A 6 5.48 -5.44 -20.90
N LEU A 7 5.12 -4.31 -21.50
CA LEU A 7 3.81 -3.66 -21.33
C LEU A 7 2.70 -4.23 -22.21
N ILE A 8 3.05 -5.05 -23.20
CA ILE A 8 2.07 -5.72 -24.07
C ILE A 8 1.21 -6.69 -23.24
N ALA A 9 1.82 -7.53 -22.40
CA ALA A 9 1.08 -8.51 -21.61
C ALA A 9 0.09 -7.87 -20.61
N PRO A 10 0.46 -6.85 -19.80
CA PRO A 10 -0.47 -6.11 -18.95
C PRO A 10 -1.62 -5.47 -19.74
N SER A 11 -1.31 -4.85 -20.89
CA SER A 11 -2.32 -4.20 -21.73
C SER A 11 -3.31 -5.22 -22.30
N LEU A 12 -2.81 -6.35 -22.82
CA LEU A 12 -3.65 -7.44 -23.30
C LEU A 12 -4.49 -8.05 -22.19
N LEU A 13 -3.93 -8.21 -20.99
CA LEU A 13 -4.66 -8.76 -19.84
C LEU A 13 -5.88 -7.88 -19.49
N THR A 14 -5.70 -6.56 -19.44
CA THR A 14 -6.82 -5.65 -19.15
C THR A 14 -7.90 -5.71 -20.24
N ILE A 15 -7.52 -5.72 -21.51
CA ILE A 15 -8.47 -5.78 -22.64
C ILE A 15 -9.19 -7.13 -22.67
N VAL A 16 -8.45 -8.24 -22.64
CA VAL A 16 -9.01 -9.59 -22.71
C VAL A 16 -9.89 -9.88 -21.50
N GLY A 17 -9.43 -9.51 -20.31
CA GLY A 17 -10.18 -9.72 -19.08
C GLY A 17 -11.52 -8.97 -19.08
N LEU A 18 -11.58 -7.78 -19.67
CA LEU A 18 -12.86 -7.07 -19.81
C LEU A 18 -13.76 -7.62 -20.88
N LEU A 19 -13.20 -8.05 -22.01
CA LEU A 19 -13.97 -8.78 -23.01
C LEU A 19 -14.59 -10.04 -22.39
N THR A 20 -13.85 -10.77 -21.54
CA THR A 20 -14.43 -11.92 -20.83
C THR A 20 -15.54 -11.53 -19.87
N ILE A 21 -15.40 -10.41 -19.14
CA ILE A 21 -16.46 -9.92 -18.24
C ILE A 21 -17.70 -9.49 -19.03
N PHE A 22 -17.52 -8.77 -20.14
CA PHE A 22 -18.60 -8.30 -21.01
C PHE A 22 -19.38 -9.44 -21.64
N LEU A 23 -18.69 -10.54 -21.98
CA LEU A 23 -19.29 -11.72 -22.62
C LEU A 23 -20.01 -12.65 -21.64
N VAL A 24 -19.92 -12.43 -20.33
CA VAL A 24 -20.63 -13.22 -19.31
C VAL A 24 -21.94 -12.51 -18.95
N PRO A 25 -23.11 -13.02 -19.40
CA PRO A 25 -24.40 -12.42 -19.07
C PRO A 25 -24.71 -12.62 -17.57
N ARG A 26 -25.20 -11.58 -16.90
CA ARG A 26 -25.67 -11.67 -15.49
C ARG A 26 -26.95 -10.89 -15.25
N GLY A 27 -28.06 -11.62 -15.16
CA GLY A 27 -29.35 -11.07 -14.76
C GLY A 27 -29.69 -9.79 -15.53
N ASP A 28 -30.04 -8.73 -14.80
CA ASP A 28 -30.43 -7.42 -15.34
C ASP A 28 -29.25 -6.45 -15.58
N VAL A 29 -28.01 -6.86 -15.27
CA VAL A 29 -26.83 -6.00 -15.46
C VAL A 29 -26.39 -6.05 -16.91
N GLN A 30 -26.85 -5.07 -17.69
CA GLN A 30 -26.43 -4.89 -19.07
C GLN A 30 -25.15 -4.06 -19.11
N TRP A 31 -24.07 -4.67 -19.57
CA TRP A 31 -22.84 -3.96 -19.88
C TRP A 31 -23.07 -3.02 -21.06
N SER A 32 -22.68 -1.76 -20.89
CA SER A 32 -22.80 -0.74 -21.92
C SER A 32 -21.46 -0.58 -22.64
N TRP A 33 -21.50 -0.11 -23.89
CA TRP A 33 -20.30 0.35 -24.60
C TRP A 33 -19.53 1.45 -23.85
N SER A 34 -20.20 2.13 -22.90
CA SER A 34 -19.58 3.08 -21.97
C SER A 34 -18.65 2.42 -20.94
N ASP A 35 -18.61 1.10 -20.80
CA ASP A 35 -17.76 0.47 -19.78
C ASP A 35 -16.38 0.10 -20.36
N ILE A 36 -16.33 -0.16 -21.68
CA ILE A 36 -15.10 -0.51 -22.40
C ILE A 36 -14.13 0.69 -22.48
N TRP A 37 -14.65 1.93 -22.57
CA TRP A 37 -13.79 3.10 -22.76
C TRP A 37 -12.84 3.32 -21.57
N VAL A 38 -13.25 2.97 -20.35
CA VAL A 38 -12.44 3.19 -19.14
C VAL A 38 -11.10 2.45 -19.27
N SER A 39 -11.12 1.27 -19.88
CA SER A 39 -9.94 0.43 -20.02
C SER A 39 -9.16 0.72 -21.29
N LEU A 40 -9.83 1.15 -22.35
CA LEU A 40 -9.13 1.77 -23.48
C LEU A 40 -8.38 3.04 -23.04
N ALA A 41 -8.97 3.86 -22.18
CA ALA A 41 -8.33 5.04 -21.63
C ALA A 41 -7.15 4.66 -20.73
N TYR A 42 -7.27 3.62 -19.90
CA TYR A 42 -6.16 3.09 -19.12
C TYR A 42 -4.99 2.63 -20.00
N VAL A 43 -5.26 1.81 -21.03
CA VAL A 43 -4.23 1.35 -21.98
C VAL A 43 -3.59 2.53 -22.73
N ALA A 44 -4.39 3.53 -23.12
CA ALA A 44 -3.87 4.74 -23.75
C ALA A 44 -2.94 5.52 -22.80
N LEU A 45 -3.31 5.71 -21.53
CA LEU A 45 -2.47 6.36 -20.51
C LEU A 45 -1.16 5.61 -20.26
N VAL A 46 -1.21 4.28 -20.20
CA VAL A 46 -0.01 3.43 -20.09
C VAL A 46 0.89 3.60 -21.32
N GLY A 47 0.31 3.57 -22.51
CA GLY A 47 1.03 3.75 -23.77
C GLY A 47 1.70 5.12 -23.87
N THR A 48 1.02 6.20 -23.48
CA THR A 48 1.58 7.55 -23.51
C THR A 48 2.75 7.71 -22.54
N ILE A 49 2.65 7.16 -21.32
CA ILE A 49 3.73 7.23 -20.34
C ILE A 49 4.94 6.42 -20.79
N SER A 50 4.73 5.20 -21.28
CA SER A 50 5.84 4.37 -21.78
C SER A 50 6.55 5.02 -22.96
N LEU A 51 5.78 5.56 -23.92
CA LEU A 51 6.34 6.32 -25.04
C LEU A 51 7.12 7.53 -24.55
N SER A 52 6.57 8.27 -23.59
CA SER A 52 7.24 9.43 -23.00
C SER A 52 8.57 9.07 -22.36
N PHE A 53 8.63 8.01 -21.54
CA PHE A 53 9.88 7.55 -20.93
C PHE A 53 10.90 7.07 -21.97
N SER A 54 10.44 6.43 -23.05
CA SER A 54 11.30 6.06 -24.17
C SER A 54 11.88 7.28 -24.88
N LEU A 55 11.08 8.34 -25.08
CA LEU A 55 11.52 9.58 -25.73
C LEU A 55 12.49 10.39 -24.87
N PHE A 56 12.26 10.45 -23.54
CA PHE A 56 13.16 11.11 -22.59
C PHE A 56 14.42 10.31 -22.27
N GLY A 57 14.57 9.10 -22.83
CA GLY A 57 15.73 8.25 -22.64
C GLY A 57 15.90 7.80 -21.19
N PHE A 58 14.80 7.50 -20.49
CA PHE A 58 14.85 7.00 -19.12
C PHE A 58 15.62 5.68 -19.03
N ARG A 59 16.53 5.57 -18.06
CA ARG A 59 17.42 4.41 -17.85
C ARG A 59 17.22 3.73 -16.50
N GLY A 60 16.00 3.76 -15.97
CA GLY A 60 15.67 3.07 -14.71
C GLY A 60 15.47 1.56 -14.86
N ASP A 61 15.04 0.90 -13.78
CA ASP A 61 14.65 -0.51 -13.82
C ASP A 61 13.40 -0.69 -14.68
N GLN A 62 13.54 -1.42 -15.79
CA GLN A 62 12.50 -1.62 -16.80
C GLN A 62 11.41 -2.63 -16.37
N VAL A 63 11.55 -3.27 -15.20
CA VAL A 63 10.60 -4.26 -14.70
C VAL A 63 9.59 -3.64 -13.73
N LEU A 64 9.96 -2.55 -13.03
CA LEU A 64 9.08 -1.91 -12.04
C LEU A 64 7.78 -1.37 -12.67
N LEU A 65 7.88 -0.66 -13.79
CA LEU A 65 6.71 -0.05 -14.43
C LEU A 65 5.72 -1.12 -14.93
N PRO A 66 6.13 -2.17 -15.67
CA PRO A 66 5.24 -3.26 -16.05
C PRO A 66 4.55 -3.97 -14.88
N LEU A 67 5.26 -4.23 -13.76
CA LEU A 67 4.67 -4.87 -12.58
C LEU A 67 3.57 -3.98 -11.97
N THR A 68 3.86 -2.70 -11.75
CA THR A 68 2.90 -1.73 -11.20
C THR A 68 1.68 -1.56 -12.11
N ILE A 69 1.90 -1.53 -13.43
CA ILE A 69 0.82 -1.45 -14.42
C ILE A 69 -0.01 -2.74 -14.43
N THR A 70 0.61 -3.92 -14.33
CA THR A 70 -0.15 -5.18 -14.24
C THR A 70 -1.06 -5.19 -13.01
N LEU A 71 -0.53 -4.84 -11.85
CA LEU A 71 -1.28 -4.83 -10.59
C LEU A 71 -2.41 -3.79 -10.62
N SER A 72 -2.13 -2.57 -11.10
CA SER A 72 -3.16 -1.53 -11.22
C SER A 72 -4.22 -1.86 -12.26
N GLY A 73 -3.85 -2.51 -13.36
CA GLY A 73 -4.78 -3.00 -14.39
C GLY A 73 -5.70 -4.10 -13.86
N LEU A 74 -5.16 -5.07 -13.10
CA LEU A 74 -5.95 -6.11 -12.42
C LEU A 74 -6.93 -5.49 -11.40
N GLY A 75 -6.47 -4.52 -10.60
CA GLY A 75 -7.32 -3.79 -9.67
C GLY A 75 -8.44 -3.02 -10.37
N LEU A 76 -8.12 -2.29 -11.45
CA LEU A 76 -9.12 -1.55 -12.24
C LEU A 76 -10.16 -2.50 -12.85
N LEU A 77 -9.72 -3.65 -13.36
CA LEU A 77 -10.60 -4.67 -13.91
C LEU A 77 -11.56 -5.21 -12.85
N MET A 78 -11.09 -5.49 -11.64
CA MET A 78 -11.96 -5.93 -10.54
C MET A 78 -12.92 -4.84 -10.07
N VAL A 79 -12.48 -3.57 -10.02
CA VAL A 79 -13.37 -2.46 -9.68
C VAL A 79 -14.45 -2.28 -10.74
N GLN A 80 -14.12 -2.36 -12.03
CA GLN A 80 -15.10 -2.36 -13.12
C GLN A 80 -16.05 -3.55 -13.02
N ARG A 81 -15.53 -4.71 -12.63
CA ARG A 81 -16.32 -5.92 -12.42
C ARG A 81 -17.37 -5.75 -11.31
N LEU A 82 -17.01 -5.09 -10.20
CA LEU A 82 -17.88 -4.89 -9.04
C LEU A 82 -18.84 -3.69 -9.22
N HIS A 83 -18.46 -2.69 -10.03
CA HIS A 83 -19.13 -1.40 -10.13
C HIS A 83 -20.65 -1.48 -10.41
N PRO A 84 -21.17 -2.24 -11.40
CA PRO A 84 -22.59 -2.21 -11.71
C PRO A 84 -23.48 -2.72 -10.56
N VAL A 85 -23.02 -3.77 -9.87
CA VAL A 85 -23.75 -4.35 -8.74
C VAL A 85 -23.72 -3.41 -7.54
N LEU A 86 -22.57 -2.79 -7.26
CA LEU A 86 -22.43 -1.83 -6.16
C LEU A 86 -23.20 -0.53 -6.42
N ALA A 87 -23.18 -0.04 -7.66
CA ALA A 87 -23.91 1.16 -8.07
C ALA A 87 -25.44 0.98 -7.97
N ALA A 88 -25.94 -0.23 -8.21
CA ALA A 88 -27.35 -0.57 -8.01
C ALA A 88 -27.74 -0.63 -6.53
N ARG A 89 -26.80 -0.97 -5.63
CA ARG A 89 -27.03 -1.03 -4.17
C ARG A 89 -27.00 0.35 -3.52
N ASP A 90 -26.04 1.19 -3.90
CA ASP A 90 -25.91 2.54 -3.36
C ASP A 90 -25.36 3.51 -4.42
N SER A 91 -26.05 4.64 -4.55
CA SER A 91 -25.70 5.77 -5.40
C SER A 91 -24.29 6.30 -5.17
N VAL A 92 -23.71 6.10 -3.97
CA VAL A 92 -22.32 6.47 -3.64
C VAL A 92 -21.32 5.80 -4.61
N TYR A 93 -21.65 4.60 -5.10
CA TYR A 93 -20.81 3.81 -6.00
C TYR A 93 -21.08 4.02 -7.49
N SER A 94 -22.02 4.88 -7.86
CA SER A 94 -22.45 5.16 -9.25
C SER A 94 -21.31 5.46 -10.24
N ASN A 95 -20.18 5.99 -9.77
CA ASN A 95 -19.03 6.35 -10.59
C ASN A 95 -17.71 5.69 -10.14
N LEU A 96 -17.77 4.54 -9.47
CA LEU A 96 -16.59 3.92 -8.85
C LEU A 96 -15.46 3.64 -9.85
N ALA A 97 -15.77 3.01 -11.00
CA ALA A 97 -14.78 2.70 -12.03
C ALA A 97 -14.14 3.97 -12.64
N LEU A 98 -14.96 5.01 -12.90
CA LEU A 98 -14.48 6.29 -13.40
C LEU A 98 -13.56 7.00 -12.39
N LYS A 99 -13.96 7.02 -11.11
CA LYS A 99 -13.13 7.57 -10.03
C LYS A 99 -11.79 6.83 -9.97
N GLN A 100 -11.81 5.50 -10.04
CA GLN A 100 -10.59 4.69 -10.04
C GLN A 100 -9.66 5.05 -11.21
N LEU A 101 -10.21 5.21 -12.42
CA LEU A 101 -9.42 5.62 -13.58
C LEU A 101 -8.82 7.02 -13.39
N ILE A 102 -9.57 7.98 -12.83
CA ILE A 102 -9.08 9.33 -12.56
C ILE A 102 -7.93 9.29 -11.55
N TYR A 103 -8.06 8.52 -10.46
CA TYR A 103 -6.99 8.36 -9.47
C TYR A 103 -5.76 7.65 -10.04
N LEU A 104 -5.95 6.61 -10.86
CA LEU A 104 -4.85 5.95 -11.56
C LEU A 104 -4.14 6.90 -12.52
N GLY A 105 -4.90 7.68 -13.31
CA GLY A 105 -4.36 8.71 -14.20
C GLY A 105 -3.59 9.78 -13.44
N ALA A 106 -4.12 10.27 -12.32
CA ALA A 106 -3.44 11.24 -11.47
C ALA A 106 -2.13 10.66 -10.89
N GLY A 107 -2.14 9.42 -10.39
CA GLY A 107 -0.95 8.73 -9.89
C GLY A 107 0.12 8.53 -10.96
N LEU A 108 -0.31 8.18 -12.17
CA LEU A 108 0.54 8.05 -13.35
C LEU A 108 1.15 9.39 -13.80
N VAL A 109 0.40 10.49 -13.73
CA VAL A 109 0.92 11.84 -13.97
C VAL A 109 1.93 12.24 -12.90
N VAL A 110 1.65 11.96 -11.63
CA VAL A 110 2.59 12.22 -10.52
C VAL A 110 3.87 11.40 -10.69
N LEU A 111 3.77 10.12 -11.08
CA LEU A 111 4.92 9.29 -11.42
C LEU A 111 5.74 9.92 -12.55
N TRP A 112 5.09 10.28 -13.66
CA TRP A 112 5.75 10.90 -14.81
C TRP A 112 6.45 12.21 -14.42
N ALA A 113 5.75 13.10 -13.73
CA ALA A 113 6.29 14.37 -13.25
C ALA A 113 7.47 14.14 -12.30
N SER A 114 7.38 13.14 -11.41
CA SER A 114 8.44 12.83 -10.47
C SER A 114 9.74 12.42 -11.17
N VAL A 115 9.64 11.59 -12.21
CA VAL A 115 10.79 11.10 -12.99
C VAL A 115 11.40 12.20 -13.86
N VAL A 116 10.56 13.03 -14.49
CA VAL A 116 11.02 14.08 -15.41
C VAL A 116 11.61 15.28 -14.65
N MET A 117 10.98 15.70 -13.55
CA MET A 117 11.36 16.90 -12.81
C MET A 117 12.46 16.64 -11.77
N PHE A 118 12.46 15.49 -11.09
CA PHE A 118 13.37 15.22 -9.97
C PHE A 118 14.42 14.16 -10.31
N ARG A 119 15.34 14.52 -11.22
CA ARG A 119 16.45 13.62 -11.62
C ARG A 119 17.49 13.39 -10.51
N GLN A 120 17.57 14.30 -9.54
CA GLN A 120 18.49 14.22 -8.41
C GLN A 120 17.70 14.28 -7.12
N ILE A 121 17.98 13.36 -6.21
CA ILE A 121 17.28 13.25 -4.91
C ILE A 121 18.06 13.87 -3.76
N ASP A 122 19.29 14.35 -3.99
CA ASP A 122 20.19 14.87 -2.93
C ASP A 122 19.62 16.09 -2.20
N TRP A 123 18.77 16.88 -2.86
CA TRP A 123 18.12 18.03 -2.24
C TRP A 123 17.16 17.60 -1.11
N LEU A 124 16.58 16.40 -1.19
CA LEU A 124 15.71 15.85 -0.15
C LEU A 124 16.45 15.71 1.18
N ARG A 125 17.73 15.31 1.12
CA ARG A 125 18.61 15.17 2.30
C ARG A 125 18.80 16.49 3.03
N ARG A 126 18.93 17.60 2.30
CA ARG A 126 19.17 18.94 2.87
C ARG A 126 18.00 19.40 3.73
N PHE A 127 16.78 19.03 3.37
CA PHE A 127 15.53 19.44 4.03
C PHE A 127 14.93 18.37 4.96
N LYS A 128 15.75 17.47 5.52
CA LYS A 128 15.28 16.37 6.39
C LYS A 128 14.30 16.79 7.49
N TYR A 129 14.62 17.87 8.23
CA TYR A 129 13.73 18.34 9.31
C TYR A 129 12.44 18.98 8.78
N THR A 130 12.46 19.52 7.55
CA THR A 130 11.25 19.99 6.87
C THR A 130 10.31 18.82 6.57
N TRP A 131 10.86 17.67 6.12
CA TRP A 131 10.07 16.47 5.90
C TRP A 131 9.48 15.89 7.19
N LEU A 132 10.24 15.94 8.30
CA LEU A 132 9.73 15.57 9.62
C LEU A 132 8.58 16.51 10.06
N ALA A 133 8.78 17.82 9.98
CA ALA A 133 7.78 18.81 10.35
C ALA A 133 6.51 18.66 9.49
N LEU A 134 6.67 18.41 8.18
CA LEU A 134 5.57 18.15 7.27
C LEU A 134 4.83 16.86 7.65
N SER A 135 5.54 15.79 8.00
CA SER A 135 4.94 14.54 8.48
C SER A 135 4.07 14.80 9.71
N LEU A 136 4.63 15.45 10.72
CA LEU A 136 3.90 15.76 11.97
C LEU A 136 2.71 16.69 11.71
N ALA A 137 2.85 17.69 10.84
CA ALA A 137 1.77 18.59 10.47
C ALA A 137 0.63 17.87 9.74
N LEU A 138 0.95 16.95 8.82
CA LEU A 138 -0.03 16.15 8.08
C LEU A 138 -0.77 15.16 8.96
N VAL A 139 -0.14 14.61 9.98
CA VAL A 139 -0.84 13.78 10.97
C VAL A 139 -1.63 14.66 11.95
N ALA A 140 -1.13 15.85 12.31
CA ALA A 140 -1.84 16.75 13.22
C ALA A 140 -3.10 17.36 12.59
N ILE A 141 -3.08 17.69 11.29
CA ILE A 141 -4.21 18.34 10.61
C ILE A 141 -5.46 17.44 10.57
N THR A 142 -5.30 16.11 10.56
CA THR A 142 -6.44 15.18 10.59
C THR A 142 -7.18 15.20 11.93
N PHE A 143 -6.56 15.62 13.03
CA PHE A 143 -7.30 15.81 14.29
C PHE A 143 -8.32 16.93 14.20
N PHE A 144 -7.95 18.02 13.53
CA PHE A 144 -8.76 19.24 13.47
C PHE A 144 -9.77 19.20 12.32
N PHE A 145 -9.39 18.63 11.18
CA PHE A 145 -10.17 18.68 9.93
C PHE A 145 -10.55 17.29 9.39
N GLY A 146 -10.14 16.21 10.06
CA GLY A 146 -10.43 14.84 9.65
C GLY A 146 -11.90 14.48 9.81
N GLN A 147 -12.45 13.85 8.78
CA GLN A 147 -13.78 13.25 8.82
C GLN A 147 -13.73 11.91 9.53
N GLU A 148 -14.69 11.68 10.42
CA GLU A 148 -14.82 10.44 11.15
C GLU A 148 -15.55 9.41 10.27
N ILE A 149 -14.82 8.37 9.85
CA ILE A 149 -15.34 7.25 9.06
C ILE A 149 -15.03 5.98 9.85
N ASN A 150 -16.04 5.16 10.15
CA ASN A 150 -15.90 3.94 10.94
C ASN A 150 -15.17 4.13 12.29
N GLY A 151 -15.37 5.29 12.94
CA GLY A 151 -14.77 5.63 14.23
C GLY A 151 -13.29 6.04 14.18
N ALA A 152 -12.76 6.37 13.01
CA ALA A 152 -11.40 6.86 12.81
C ALA A 152 -11.40 8.16 11.99
N ARG A 153 -10.59 9.15 12.40
CA ARG A 153 -10.51 10.47 11.75
C ARG A 153 -9.30 10.54 10.83
N LEU A 154 -9.36 9.81 9.72
CA LEU A 154 -8.20 9.59 8.83
C LEU A 154 -8.28 10.38 7.52
N TRP A 155 -9.48 10.78 7.11
CA TRP A 155 -9.74 11.30 5.79
C TRP A 155 -9.96 12.80 5.80
N LEU A 156 -9.28 13.53 4.90
CA LEU A 156 -9.56 14.92 4.62
C LEU A 156 -10.41 15.01 3.35
N LYS A 157 -11.55 15.70 3.44
CA LYS A 157 -12.39 15.99 2.28
C LYS A 157 -11.94 17.30 1.64
N VAL A 158 -11.44 17.23 0.41
CA VAL A 158 -11.03 18.38 -0.40
C VAL A 158 -11.95 18.45 -1.62
N GLY A 159 -13.08 19.14 -1.44
CA GLY A 159 -14.13 19.21 -2.47
C GLY A 159 -14.72 17.83 -2.79
N PRO A 160 -14.68 17.38 -4.08
CA PRO A 160 -15.18 16.06 -4.47
C PRO A 160 -14.20 14.92 -4.16
N PHE A 161 -12.95 15.23 -3.79
CA PHE A 161 -11.91 14.25 -3.54
C PHE A 161 -11.73 14.01 -2.05
N GLN A 162 -11.37 12.77 -1.70
CA GLN A 162 -10.90 12.41 -0.38
C GLN A 162 -9.42 12.09 -0.48
N ALA A 163 -8.63 12.61 0.46
CA ALA A 163 -7.21 12.35 0.57
C ALA A 163 -6.90 11.87 1.98
N GLN A 164 -6.06 10.85 2.07
CA GLN A 164 -5.58 10.32 3.34
C GLN A 164 -4.17 10.87 3.58
N PRO A 165 -3.96 11.77 4.56
CA PRO A 165 -2.65 12.38 4.79
C PRO A 165 -1.55 11.37 5.15
N SER A 166 -1.91 10.24 5.76
CA SER A 166 -0.97 9.16 6.09
C SER A 166 -0.21 8.62 4.88
N GLU A 167 -0.82 8.66 3.69
CA GLU A 167 -0.16 8.26 2.43
C GLU A 167 1.02 9.17 2.09
N ILE A 168 0.88 10.48 2.30
CA ILE A 168 1.97 11.44 2.10
C ILE A 168 2.99 11.29 3.23
N VAL A 169 2.54 11.02 4.46
CA VAL A 169 3.42 10.79 5.61
C VAL A 169 4.35 9.61 5.39
N LYS A 170 3.92 8.54 4.70
CA LYS A 170 4.81 7.44 4.30
C LYS A 170 6.02 7.94 3.54
N ILE A 171 5.81 8.86 2.59
CA ILE A 171 6.86 9.41 1.73
C ILE A 171 7.79 10.34 2.53
N THR A 172 7.22 11.27 3.28
CA THR A 172 7.99 12.27 4.02
C THR A 172 8.76 11.66 5.19
N LEU A 173 8.18 10.68 5.88
CA LEU A 173 8.80 9.96 6.98
C LEU A 173 9.96 9.08 6.50
N VAL A 174 9.78 8.30 5.44
CA VAL A 174 10.87 7.51 4.82
C VAL A 174 12.01 8.42 4.40
N THR A 175 11.70 9.56 3.78
CA THR A 175 12.70 10.54 3.34
C THR A 175 13.48 11.12 4.52
N TYR A 176 12.78 11.51 5.60
CA TYR A 176 13.42 11.97 6.83
C TYR A 176 14.32 10.89 7.46
N LEU A 177 13.78 9.68 7.63
CA LEU A 177 14.50 8.56 8.24
C LEU A 177 15.76 8.22 7.45
N ALA A 178 15.66 8.16 6.12
CA ALA A 178 16.80 7.88 5.26
C ALA A 178 17.89 8.94 5.41
N ALA A 179 17.52 10.23 5.37
CA ALA A 179 18.48 11.32 5.50
C ALA A 179 19.14 11.37 6.89
N TYR A 180 18.35 11.17 7.95
CA TYR A 180 18.86 11.19 9.32
C TYR A 180 19.75 9.98 9.62
N LEU A 181 19.35 8.78 9.20
CA LEU A 181 20.14 7.56 9.40
C LEU A 181 21.45 7.60 8.62
N ASP A 182 21.45 8.15 7.40
CA ASP A 182 22.68 8.27 6.62
C ASP A 182 23.67 9.26 7.26
N ASP A 183 23.20 10.42 7.74
CA ASP A 183 24.04 11.41 8.42
C ASP A 183 24.63 10.93 9.76
N LYS A 184 23.94 10.00 10.43
CA LYS A 184 24.34 9.47 11.74
C LYS A 184 24.88 8.04 11.66
N ARG A 185 25.11 7.51 10.46
CA ARG A 185 25.48 6.11 10.23
C ARG A 185 26.69 5.67 11.06
N ASP A 186 27.76 6.47 11.08
CA ASP A 186 28.98 6.16 11.84
C ASP A 186 28.74 6.13 13.36
N LEU A 187 27.82 6.96 13.85
CA LEU A 187 27.48 7.08 15.27
C LEU A 187 26.51 5.97 15.71
N VAL A 188 25.55 5.60 14.86
CA VAL A 188 24.60 4.49 15.09
C VAL A 188 25.32 3.13 15.01
N GLY A 189 26.38 3.05 14.18
CA GLY A 189 27.28 1.90 14.08
C GLY A 189 28.28 1.79 15.24
N SER A 190 28.55 2.86 16.00
CA SER A 190 29.41 2.85 17.18
C SER A 190 28.67 2.29 18.40
N SER A 191 29.28 1.38 19.16
CA SER A 191 28.67 0.85 20.40
C SER A 191 29.38 1.39 21.62
N TRP A 192 28.60 1.81 22.61
CA TRP A 192 29.07 1.78 23.97
C TRP A 192 28.90 0.35 24.53
N ARG A 193 29.79 -0.07 25.44
CA ARG A 193 29.67 -1.33 26.17
C ARG A 193 29.08 -1.01 27.53
N ILE A 194 27.89 -1.52 27.83
CA ILE A 194 27.34 -1.57 29.19
C ILE A 194 27.29 -3.05 29.56
N GLY A 195 28.31 -3.52 30.30
CA GLY A 195 28.46 -4.94 30.64
C GLY A 195 28.64 -5.84 29.40
N TRP A 196 27.84 -6.92 29.31
CA TRP A 196 27.88 -7.87 28.18
C TRP A 196 27.03 -7.39 26.98
N LEU A 197 26.21 -6.35 27.17
CA LEU A 197 25.34 -5.78 26.15
C LEU A 197 25.99 -4.56 25.50
N ARG A 198 26.08 -4.62 24.17
CA ARG A 198 26.53 -3.52 23.32
C ARG A 198 25.35 -2.60 23.04
N LEU A 199 25.11 -1.64 23.94
CA LEU A 199 24.06 -0.64 23.78
C LEU A 199 24.58 0.60 23.02
N PRO A 200 23.73 1.19 22.17
CA PRO A 200 24.04 2.43 21.45
C PRO A 200 24.18 3.61 22.41
N PRO A 201 24.84 4.71 22.00
CA PRO A 201 24.76 5.95 22.73
C PRO A 201 23.31 6.46 22.66
N ILE A 202 22.62 6.43 23.81
CA ILE A 202 21.25 6.90 24.03
C ILE A 202 20.93 8.24 23.33
N PRO A 203 21.83 9.25 23.28
CA PRO A 203 21.53 10.54 22.66
C PRO A 203 21.18 10.50 21.16
N TYR A 204 21.66 9.50 20.41
CA TYR A 204 21.46 9.45 18.95
C TYR A 204 20.22 8.65 18.53
N LEU A 205 19.77 7.70 19.36
CA LEU A 205 18.48 7.03 19.16
C LEU A 205 17.33 7.83 19.76
N LEU A 206 17.60 8.72 20.71
CA LEU A 206 16.54 9.49 21.39
C LEU A 206 15.66 10.27 20.41
N PRO A 207 16.17 11.01 19.40
CA PRO A 207 15.30 11.72 18.46
C PRO A 207 14.43 10.79 17.61
N MET A 208 14.93 9.60 17.29
CA MET A 208 14.19 8.58 16.55
C MET A 208 13.09 7.96 17.39
N VAL A 209 13.42 7.57 18.63
CA VAL A 209 12.45 6.99 19.56
C VAL A 209 11.38 8.01 19.92
N LEU A 210 11.76 9.27 20.19
CA LEU A 210 10.80 10.34 20.45
C LEU A 210 9.88 10.60 19.26
N MET A 211 10.42 10.63 18.04
CA MET A 211 9.59 10.73 16.85
C MET A 211 8.65 9.53 16.72
N ALA A 212 9.16 8.31 16.88
CA ALA A 212 8.39 7.10 16.76
C ALA A 212 7.24 7.10 17.80
N VAL A 213 7.54 7.41 19.05
CA VAL A 213 6.54 7.57 20.13
C VAL A 213 5.54 8.67 19.81
N ALA A 214 5.97 9.83 19.29
CA ALA A 214 5.07 10.90 18.90
C ALA A 214 4.12 10.48 17.77
N CYS A 215 4.65 9.86 16.70
CA CYS A 215 3.86 9.36 15.58
C CYS A 215 2.89 8.25 16.02
N PHE A 216 3.33 7.26 16.79
CA PHE A 216 2.45 6.18 17.27
C PHE A 216 1.43 6.69 18.27
N GLY A 217 1.83 7.54 19.21
CA GLY A 217 0.91 8.14 20.18
C GLY A 217 -0.22 8.87 19.45
N ILE A 218 0.12 9.66 18.44
CA ILE A 218 -0.88 10.32 17.60
C ILE A 218 -1.77 9.32 16.86
N LEU A 219 -1.21 8.32 16.17
CA LEU A 219 -1.98 7.37 15.37
C LEU A 219 -2.91 6.49 16.22
N ILE A 220 -2.49 6.14 17.44
CA ILE A 220 -3.33 5.42 18.41
C ILE A 220 -4.55 6.27 18.79
N VAL A 221 -4.37 7.57 19.04
CA VAL A 221 -5.49 8.48 19.33
C VAL A 221 -6.41 8.63 18.10
N GLN A 222 -5.88 8.51 16.88
CA GLN A 222 -6.67 8.50 15.64
C GLN A 222 -7.36 7.16 15.36
N ASN A 223 -7.16 6.14 16.20
CA ASN A 223 -7.63 4.77 16.02
C ASN A 223 -7.08 4.11 14.72
N ASP A 224 -5.89 4.48 14.27
CA ASP A 224 -5.22 3.92 13.08
C ASP A 224 -4.01 3.06 13.44
N LEU A 225 -4.30 1.88 13.96
CA LEU A 225 -3.29 0.91 14.38
C LEU A 225 -2.56 0.29 13.19
N GLY A 226 -3.21 0.18 12.03
CA GLY A 226 -2.61 -0.38 10.82
C GLY A 226 -1.46 0.49 10.31
N THR A 227 -1.71 1.79 10.15
CA THR A 227 -0.67 2.75 9.75
C THR A 227 0.44 2.85 10.79
N ALA A 228 0.10 2.79 12.09
CA ALA A 228 1.09 2.80 13.17
C ALA A 228 2.04 1.59 13.08
N LEU A 229 1.48 0.39 12.93
CA LEU A 229 2.26 -0.84 12.76
C LEU A 229 3.16 -0.76 11.52
N LEU A 230 2.63 -0.28 10.40
CA LEU A 230 3.39 -0.11 9.16
C LEU A 230 4.58 0.83 9.38
N PHE A 231 4.37 2.02 9.95
CA PHE A 231 5.46 2.98 10.19
C PHE A 231 6.52 2.43 11.15
N PHE A 232 6.10 1.65 12.15
CA PHE A 232 7.01 0.99 13.06
C PHE A 232 7.87 -0.07 12.36
N GLY A 233 7.26 -0.92 11.53
CA GLY A 233 7.98 -1.92 10.75
C GLY A 233 8.97 -1.29 9.78
N VAL A 234 8.58 -0.21 9.08
CA VAL A 234 9.47 0.56 8.19
C VAL A 234 10.64 1.16 8.98
N PHE A 235 10.36 1.76 10.14
CA PHE A 235 11.39 2.31 11.02
C PHE A 235 12.41 1.23 11.45
N LEU A 236 11.93 0.07 11.92
CA LEU A 236 12.81 -1.03 12.33
C LEU A 236 13.65 -1.58 11.17
N ALA A 237 13.05 -1.74 9.99
CA ALA A 237 13.78 -2.23 8.81
C ALA A 237 14.87 -1.26 8.38
N MET A 238 14.57 0.04 8.31
CA MET A 238 15.56 1.07 7.97
C MET A 238 16.66 1.18 9.04
N LEU A 239 16.30 1.08 10.32
CA LEU A 239 17.25 1.07 11.43
C LEU A 239 18.17 -0.14 11.35
N TYR A 240 17.65 -1.32 11.03
CA TYR A 240 18.44 -2.53 10.82
C TYR A 240 19.46 -2.36 9.70
N VAL A 241 19.02 -1.86 8.54
CA VAL A 241 19.91 -1.65 7.38
C VAL A 241 20.98 -0.59 7.68
N ALA A 242 20.62 0.48 8.38
CA ALA A 242 21.57 1.54 8.72
C ALA A 242 22.58 1.12 9.79
N SER A 243 22.15 0.36 10.80
CA SER A 243 22.97 -0.01 11.96
C SER A 243 23.74 -1.32 11.80
N GLY A 244 23.25 -2.25 10.99
CA GLY A 244 23.76 -3.62 10.88
C GLY A 244 23.57 -4.47 12.13
N ARG A 245 22.70 -4.06 13.08
CA ARG A 245 22.58 -4.68 14.41
C ARG A 245 21.21 -5.29 14.64
N MET A 246 21.15 -6.63 14.68
CA MET A 246 19.92 -7.37 14.91
C MET A 246 19.29 -7.08 16.29
N ILE A 247 20.09 -6.73 17.30
CA ILE A 247 19.59 -6.45 18.65
C ILE A 247 18.56 -5.31 18.67
N TYR A 248 18.67 -4.32 17.77
CA TYR A 248 17.71 -3.22 17.69
C TYR A 248 16.35 -3.69 17.18
N VAL A 249 16.34 -4.62 16.23
CA VAL A 249 15.12 -5.24 15.72
C VAL A 249 14.48 -6.09 16.81
N ILE A 250 15.27 -6.90 17.51
CA ILE A 250 14.76 -7.77 18.59
C ILE A 250 14.13 -6.92 19.70
N VAL A 251 14.85 -5.90 20.19
CA VAL A 251 14.32 -4.99 21.22
C VAL A 251 13.07 -4.26 20.72
N GLY A 252 13.09 -3.80 19.47
CA GLY A 252 11.93 -3.19 18.81
C GLY A 252 10.71 -4.11 18.80
N LEU A 253 10.85 -5.33 18.30
CA LEU A 253 9.78 -6.32 18.23
C LEU A 253 9.25 -6.71 19.61
N VAL A 254 10.13 -6.88 20.61
CA VAL A 254 9.70 -7.16 21.99
C VAL A 254 8.91 -5.99 22.57
N SER A 255 9.40 -4.75 22.39
CA SER A 255 8.69 -3.55 22.87
C SER A 255 7.34 -3.36 22.19
N PHE A 256 7.25 -3.71 20.90
CA PHE A 256 6.03 -3.66 20.13
C PHE A 256 5.02 -4.73 20.56
N GLY A 257 5.48 -5.96 20.76
CA GLY A 257 4.62 -7.04 21.29
C GLY A 257 4.05 -6.67 22.66
N ALA A 258 4.86 -6.07 23.55
CA ALA A 258 4.39 -5.56 24.82
C ALA A 258 3.34 -4.44 24.67
N ALA A 259 3.54 -3.52 23.71
CA ALA A 259 2.58 -2.46 23.42
C ALA A 259 1.26 -3.01 22.86
N CYS A 260 1.30 -3.97 21.93
CA CYS A 260 0.11 -4.64 21.41
C CYS A 260 -0.64 -5.39 22.49
N TRP A 261 0.07 -6.10 23.37
CA TRP A 261 -0.54 -6.82 24.49
C TRP A 261 -1.22 -5.85 25.48
N ALA A 262 -0.58 -4.73 25.80
CA ALA A 262 -1.19 -3.68 26.62
C ALA A 262 -2.42 -3.08 25.91
N ALA A 263 -2.33 -2.80 24.61
CA ALA A 263 -3.44 -2.23 23.84
C ALA A 263 -4.64 -3.19 23.76
N TYR A 264 -4.39 -4.49 23.64
CA TYR A 264 -5.43 -5.53 23.68
C TYR A 264 -6.25 -5.47 24.98
N GLY A 265 -5.60 -5.27 26.14
CA GLY A 265 -6.29 -5.14 27.42
C GLY A 265 -6.95 -3.77 27.68
N LEU A 266 -6.46 -2.71 27.04
CA LEU A 266 -6.91 -1.32 27.29
C LEU A 266 -8.04 -0.86 26.36
N PHE A 267 -8.15 -1.43 25.16
CA PHE A 267 -9.09 -0.95 24.14
C PHE A 267 -10.02 -2.08 23.66
N ALA A 268 -11.30 -2.02 24.07
CA ALA A 268 -12.32 -3.02 23.70
C ALA A 268 -12.48 -3.22 22.17
N ARG A 269 -12.25 -2.17 21.37
CA ARG A 269 -12.27 -2.27 19.90
C ARG A 269 -11.17 -3.19 19.37
N ILE A 270 -9.98 -3.18 19.98
CA ILE A 270 -8.86 -4.03 19.56
C ILE A 270 -9.18 -5.47 19.94
N ASP A 271 -9.71 -5.68 21.15
CA ASP A 271 -10.12 -7.00 21.62
C ASP A 271 -11.09 -7.68 20.66
N ILE A 272 -12.19 -7.01 20.29
CA ILE A 272 -13.18 -7.55 19.34
C ILE A 272 -12.53 -7.91 17.99
N ARG A 273 -11.64 -7.04 17.46
CA ARG A 273 -10.95 -7.32 16.19
C ARG A 273 -10.00 -8.51 16.28
N VAL A 274 -9.29 -8.67 17.41
CA VAL A 274 -8.40 -9.82 17.64
C VAL A 274 -9.20 -11.11 17.81
N GLN A 275 -10.31 -11.08 18.55
CA GLN A 275 -11.20 -12.23 18.71
C GLN A 275 -11.79 -12.66 17.36
N ASN A 276 -12.32 -11.72 16.57
CA ASN A 276 -12.83 -12.02 15.23
C ASN A 276 -11.73 -12.53 14.30
N TRP A 277 -10.50 -12.02 14.41
CA TRP A 277 -9.38 -12.53 13.60
C TRP A 277 -9.01 -13.97 13.95
N LEU A 278 -9.01 -14.31 15.24
CA LEU A 278 -8.70 -15.66 15.74
C LEU A 278 -9.81 -16.66 15.44
N ASP A 279 -11.07 -16.26 15.66
CA ASP A 279 -12.24 -17.10 15.48
C ASP A 279 -13.45 -16.25 15.02
N PRO A 280 -13.57 -15.99 13.70
CA PRO A 280 -14.69 -15.23 13.16
C PRO A 280 -16.02 -16.02 13.22
N TRP A 281 -15.98 -17.31 13.57
CA TRP A 281 -17.13 -18.20 13.57
C TRP A 281 -17.93 -18.17 14.88
N GLN A 282 -17.45 -17.48 15.92
CA GLN A 282 -18.23 -17.29 17.15
C GLN A 282 -19.45 -16.40 16.94
N ASP A 283 -19.33 -15.40 16.07
CA ASP A 283 -20.43 -14.52 15.69
C ASP A 283 -20.43 -14.28 14.16
N PRO A 284 -20.79 -15.32 13.38
CA PRO A 284 -20.65 -15.30 11.92
C PRO A 284 -21.71 -14.43 11.24
N LEU A 285 -22.72 -13.95 11.97
CA LEU A 285 -23.81 -13.12 11.44
C LEU A 285 -23.67 -11.64 11.81
N ALA A 286 -22.83 -11.28 12.78
CA ALA A 286 -22.52 -9.90 13.12
C ALA A 286 -21.02 -9.61 13.02
N SER A 287 -20.25 -9.71 14.11
CA SER A 287 -18.88 -9.16 14.12
C SER A 287 -17.90 -9.90 13.21
N GLY A 288 -18.11 -11.20 12.99
CA GLY A 288 -17.30 -12.05 12.11
C GLY A 288 -17.82 -12.15 10.67
N TYR A 289 -19.00 -11.61 10.36
CA TYR A 289 -19.69 -11.80 9.08
C TYR A 289 -18.80 -11.49 7.87
N GLN A 290 -18.09 -10.36 7.90
CA GLN A 290 -17.25 -9.93 6.78
C GLN A 290 -16.10 -10.91 6.49
N GLN A 291 -15.45 -11.43 7.53
CA GLN A 291 -14.36 -12.40 7.41
C GLN A 291 -14.89 -13.78 6.97
N VAL A 292 -16.02 -14.22 7.52
CA VAL A 292 -16.68 -15.47 7.12
C VAL A 292 -17.09 -15.46 5.65
N GLN A 293 -17.67 -14.36 5.15
CA GLN A 293 -18.01 -14.24 3.72
C GLN A 293 -16.78 -14.28 2.82
N SER A 294 -15.68 -13.67 3.26
CA SER A 294 -14.39 -13.76 2.57
C SER A 294 -13.87 -15.19 2.51
N ASP A 295 -13.95 -15.94 3.61
CA ASP A 295 -13.53 -17.34 3.66
C ASP A 295 -14.36 -18.21 2.70
N TYR A 296 -15.68 -17.99 2.66
CA TYR A 296 -16.56 -18.68 1.70
C TYR A 296 -16.22 -18.37 0.24
N ALA A 297 -15.93 -17.10 -0.08
CA ALA A 297 -15.54 -16.70 -1.44
C ALA A 297 -14.20 -17.30 -1.87
N LEU A 298 -13.21 -17.34 -0.97
CA LEU A 298 -11.94 -18.01 -1.24
C LEU A 298 -12.12 -19.53 -1.43
N ALA A 299 -13.00 -20.14 -0.63
CA ALA A 299 -13.31 -21.57 -0.75
C ALA A 299 -14.03 -21.91 -2.07
N SER A 300 -14.96 -21.08 -2.53
CA SER A 300 -15.71 -21.32 -3.78
C SER A 300 -14.84 -21.22 -5.03
N GLY A 301 -13.74 -20.46 -4.99
CA GLY A 301 -12.82 -20.30 -6.12
C GLY A 301 -12.02 -21.57 -6.46
N GLY A 302 -11.76 -22.46 -5.51
CA GLY A 302 -10.96 -23.67 -5.75
C GLY A 302 -9.57 -23.36 -6.36
N LEU A 303 -9.05 -24.26 -7.21
CA LEU A 303 -7.70 -24.10 -7.78
C LEU A 303 -7.61 -23.06 -8.90
N PHE A 304 -8.63 -22.97 -9.77
CA PHE A 304 -8.60 -22.17 -11.00
C PHE A 304 -9.64 -21.06 -11.06
N GLY A 305 -10.43 -20.89 -10.00
CA GLY A 305 -11.46 -19.88 -9.89
C GLY A 305 -12.80 -20.38 -10.42
N SER A 306 -13.86 -19.67 -10.04
CA SER A 306 -15.17 -19.80 -10.69
C SER A 306 -15.14 -19.32 -12.16
N GLY A 307 -14.10 -18.57 -12.53
CA GLY A 307 -13.96 -17.85 -13.79
C GLY A 307 -14.29 -16.37 -13.60
N LEU A 308 -13.51 -15.52 -14.27
CA LEU A 308 -13.70 -14.07 -14.25
C LEU A 308 -15.11 -13.70 -14.72
N GLY A 309 -15.84 -12.95 -13.91
CA GLY A 309 -17.22 -12.61 -14.19
C GLY A 309 -18.27 -13.64 -13.72
N LYS A 310 -17.85 -14.78 -13.15
CA LYS A 310 -18.76 -15.86 -12.74
C LYS A 310 -18.87 -16.06 -11.22
N GLY A 311 -18.05 -15.40 -10.39
CA GLY A 311 -18.15 -15.45 -8.93
C GLY A 311 -19.14 -14.44 -8.35
N GLU A 312 -19.58 -14.59 -7.11
CA GLU A 312 -20.53 -13.69 -6.43
C GLU A 312 -19.87 -12.90 -5.27
N PRO A 313 -18.78 -12.14 -5.52
CA PRO A 313 -17.98 -11.52 -4.46
C PRO A 313 -18.72 -10.39 -3.74
N TYR A 314 -19.86 -9.95 -4.26
CA TYR A 314 -20.68 -8.89 -3.70
C TYR A 314 -21.39 -9.29 -2.39
N HIS A 315 -21.36 -10.55 -1.98
CA HIS A 315 -21.86 -10.93 -0.64
C HIS A 315 -20.92 -10.49 0.49
N ILE A 316 -19.67 -10.20 0.16
CA ILE A 316 -18.68 -9.69 1.11
C ILE A 316 -18.94 -8.19 1.34
N PRO A 317 -19.18 -7.74 2.59
CA PRO A 317 -19.22 -6.31 2.92
C PRO A 317 -17.90 -5.61 2.57
N GLU A 318 -17.98 -4.39 2.05
CA GLU A 318 -16.81 -3.57 1.69
C GLU A 318 -15.80 -4.30 0.77
N VAL A 319 -16.32 -5.15 -0.14
CA VAL A 319 -15.49 -5.90 -1.11
C VAL A 319 -14.62 -5.01 -1.99
N GLN A 320 -15.08 -3.79 -2.27
CA GLN A 320 -14.36 -2.82 -3.09
C GLN A 320 -13.12 -2.19 -2.42
N THR A 321 -12.96 -2.33 -1.10
CA THR A 321 -11.82 -1.81 -0.35
C THR A 321 -11.00 -2.94 0.26
N ASP A 322 -11.50 -3.54 1.34
CA ASP A 322 -10.68 -4.37 2.24
C ASP A 322 -10.60 -5.83 1.77
N PHE A 323 -11.57 -6.26 0.94
CA PHE A 323 -11.72 -7.67 0.54
C PHE A 323 -11.64 -7.91 -0.97
N ILE A 324 -11.02 -6.99 -1.71
CA ILE A 324 -10.85 -7.15 -3.16
C ILE A 324 -9.97 -8.38 -3.49
N PHE A 325 -9.03 -8.72 -2.62
CA PHE A 325 -8.21 -9.93 -2.75
C PHE A 325 -9.06 -11.21 -2.72
N SER A 326 -10.04 -11.28 -1.81
CA SER A 326 -10.95 -12.43 -1.71
C SER A 326 -11.85 -12.54 -2.93
N ALA A 327 -12.31 -11.41 -3.49
CA ALA A 327 -13.03 -11.38 -4.76
C ALA A 327 -12.18 -11.91 -5.93
N MET A 328 -10.89 -11.52 -5.99
CA MET A 328 -9.95 -12.07 -6.96
C MET A 328 -9.73 -13.57 -6.76
N GLY A 329 -9.62 -14.03 -5.51
CA GLY A 329 -9.45 -15.45 -5.18
C GLY A 329 -10.67 -16.31 -5.54
N GLU A 330 -11.88 -15.77 -5.41
CA GLU A 330 -13.10 -16.43 -5.87
C GLU A 330 -13.09 -16.61 -7.40
N GLU A 331 -12.86 -15.52 -8.15
CA GLU A 331 -13.00 -15.55 -9.61
C GLU A 331 -11.79 -16.15 -10.34
N LEU A 332 -10.57 -15.99 -9.81
CA LEU A 332 -9.31 -16.48 -10.41
C LEU A 332 -8.73 -17.71 -9.70
N GLY A 333 -9.27 -18.08 -8.54
CA GLY A 333 -8.83 -19.24 -7.75
C GLY A 333 -7.49 -19.06 -7.08
N LEU A 334 -7.02 -20.16 -6.48
CA LEU A 334 -5.70 -20.24 -5.86
C LEU A 334 -4.58 -19.86 -6.85
N ALA A 335 -4.65 -20.31 -8.10
CA ALA A 335 -3.65 -19.98 -9.12
C ALA A 335 -3.54 -18.46 -9.35
N GLY A 336 -4.67 -17.76 -9.45
CA GLY A 336 -4.70 -16.30 -9.58
C GLY A 336 -4.20 -15.59 -8.33
N ALA A 337 -4.62 -16.04 -7.15
CA ALA A 337 -4.17 -15.47 -5.87
C ALA A 337 -2.65 -15.60 -5.69
N VAL A 338 -2.08 -16.76 -5.97
CA VAL A 338 -0.62 -16.99 -5.93
C VAL A 338 0.10 -16.14 -6.96
N ALA A 339 -0.43 -16.04 -8.19
CA ALA A 339 0.15 -15.18 -9.23
C ALA A 339 0.17 -13.70 -8.81
N LEU A 340 -0.91 -13.21 -8.19
CA LEU A 340 -1.00 -11.85 -7.66
C LEU A 340 0.05 -11.60 -6.56
N LEU A 341 0.15 -12.50 -5.58
CA LEU A 341 1.16 -12.42 -4.52
C LEU A 341 2.59 -12.47 -5.08
N ALA A 342 2.82 -13.29 -6.11
CA ALA A 342 4.11 -13.35 -6.78
C ALA A 342 4.45 -12.03 -7.49
N LEU A 343 3.49 -11.34 -8.11
CA LEU A 343 3.70 -10.02 -8.71
C LEU A 343 4.08 -8.96 -7.65
N TYR A 344 3.39 -8.94 -6.50
CA TYR A 344 3.77 -8.07 -5.38
C TYR A 344 5.16 -8.40 -4.84
N LEU A 345 5.47 -9.69 -4.66
CA LEU A 345 6.79 -10.13 -4.22
C LEU A 345 7.88 -9.69 -5.19
N LEU A 346 7.67 -9.86 -6.51
CA LEU A 346 8.61 -9.40 -7.53
C LEU A 346 8.81 -7.88 -7.48
N LEU A 347 7.74 -7.10 -7.25
CA LEU A 347 7.82 -5.65 -7.13
C LEU A 347 8.70 -5.24 -5.94
N VAL A 348 8.44 -5.84 -4.78
CA VAL A 348 9.21 -5.59 -3.54
C VAL A 348 10.68 -6.04 -3.70
N MET A 349 10.91 -7.22 -4.28
CA MET A 349 12.25 -7.75 -4.56
C MET A 349 13.05 -6.85 -5.50
N ARG A 350 12.42 -6.26 -6.51
CA ARG A 350 13.06 -5.30 -7.41
C ARG A 350 13.48 -4.04 -6.66
N GLY A 351 12.62 -3.53 -5.79
CA GLY A 351 12.93 -2.40 -4.90
C GLY A 351 14.16 -2.66 -4.01
N PHE A 352 14.24 -3.82 -3.36
CA PHE A 352 15.43 -4.22 -2.60
C PHE A 352 16.66 -4.45 -3.47
N THR A 353 16.50 -4.99 -4.68
CA THR A 353 17.61 -5.15 -5.63
C THR A 353 18.19 -3.80 -6.03
N ILE A 354 17.35 -2.77 -6.22
CA ILE A 354 17.79 -1.40 -6.46
C ILE A 354 18.59 -0.90 -5.25
N ALA A 355 18.09 -1.08 -4.03
CA ALA A 355 18.80 -0.69 -2.82
C ALA A 355 20.20 -1.32 -2.72
N LEU A 356 20.33 -2.61 -3.06
CA LEU A 356 21.62 -3.33 -3.04
C LEU A 356 22.62 -2.81 -4.10
N ARG A 357 22.12 -2.32 -5.23
CA ARG A 357 22.95 -1.78 -6.33
C ARG A 357 23.33 -0.32 -6.13
N THR A 358 22.61 0.41 -5.29
CA THR A 358 22.89 1.82 -5.01
C THR A 358 24.13 1.98 -4.13
N THR A 359 25.06 2.81 -4.60
CA THR A 359 26.31 3.13 -3.90
C THR A 359 26.11 4.18 -2.81
N ASP A 360 25.27 5.19 -3.07
CA ASP A 360 24.89 6.22 -2.11
C ASP A 360 24.07 5.67 -0.93
N GLY A 361 24.44 6.09 0.29
CA GLY A 361 23.81 5.60 1.52
C GLY A 361 22.38 6.11 1.70
N PHE A 362 22.13 7.37 1.38
CA PHE A 362 20.79 7.96 1.41
C PHE A 362 19.86 7.27 0.41
N GLY A 363 20.25 7.18 -0.86
CA GLY A 363 19.46 6.51 -1.91
C GLY A 363 19.19 5.03 -1.61
N ARG A 364 20.16 4.33 -1.00
CA ARG A 364 19.95 2.95 -0.51
C ARG A 364 18.85 2.89 0.55
N LEU A 365 18.88 3.77 1.55
CA LEU A 365 17.88 3.79 2.62
C LEU A 365 16.50 4.22 2.12
N VAL A 366 16.43 5.16 1.17
CA VAL A 366 15.16 5.52 0.51
C VAL A 366 14.54 4.31 -0.20
N ALA A 367 15.33 3.59 -1.00
CA ALA A 367 14.86 2.39 -1.70
C ALA A 367 14.41 1.28 -0.72
N VAL A 368 15.16 1.05 0.37
CA VAL A 368 14.75 0.14 1.44
C VAL A 368 13.44 0.57 2.09
N GLY A 369 13.33 1.85 2.46
CA GLY A 369 12.15 2.39 3.12
C GLY A 369 10.90 2.18 2.27
N PHE A 370 10.92 2.61 1.00
CA PHE A 370 9.77 2.43 0.10
C PHE A 370 9.44 0.98 -0.21
N SER A 371 10.45 0.13 -0.39
CA SER A 371 10.24 -1.31 -0.63
C SER A 371 9.65 -2.00 0.60
N THR A 372 10.09 -1.61 1.80
CA THR A 372 9.55 -2.11 3.06
C THR A 372 8.13 -1.63 3.28
N THR A 373 7.84 -0.35 3.01
CA THR A 373 6.48 0.21 3.07
C THR A 373 5.52 -0.59 2.22
N LEU A 374 5.89 -0.90 0.97
CA LEU A 374 5.06 -1.69 0.06
C LEU A 374 4.99 -3.18 0.42
N GLY A 375 6.02 -3.75 1.04
CA GLY A 375 6.06 -5.17 1.40
C GLY A 375 5.38 -5.49 2.73
N LEU A 376 5.27 -4.51 3.63
CA LEU A 376 4.53 -4.66 4.90
C LEU A 376 3.05 -4.36 4.75
N GLN A 377 2.68 -3.53 3.77
CA GLN A 377 1.30 -3.26 3.39
C GLN A 377 0.77 -4.42 2.55
#